data_AF-A0A6N2B4F0-F1
#
_entry.id   AF-A0A6N2B4F0-F1
#
_cell.length_a   1.000
_cell.length_b   1.000
_cell.length_c   1.000
_cell.angle_alpha   90.00
_cell.angle_beta   90.00
_cell.angle_gamma   90.00
#
_symmetry.space_group_name_H-M   'P 1'
#
loop_
_entity.id
_entity.type
_entity.pdbx_description
1 polymer ?
#
loop_
_entity_poly.entity_id
_entity_poly.type
_entity_poly.pdbx_seq_one_letter_code
_entity_poly.pdbx_strand_id
1 'polypeptide(L)'
;MVQNDKGIEITKVDQNEARDTYKISYIIHFLLGCGNLLPWNALITAIDYFGYLYPTKHVEKVFSVAYMTSSLLILVLMLSWSKWNQTMSLRLRLNIGFSMFVLCLMVTPIVDWINWDQNGTKVKSNATYCVVVVSVVVCGLADGLIGGSLIGSAGKLPKQYMQAIFAGTASSGVLISTLRIITKVSLPHTPQGLKTSAHFYFIISTTILIVCIICCNLLYKLPIMQQHYTHLVQDDLLPCSSHKLRDVARAIKRPAFGIFAIYTVTLSIFPGFLAENLESSFLKDWYPIILITIYNVSDFVGKSLTALYVVKSSGNATWGCVARVLFYPLFTACLHGPKWLKCEVSIVFLTTMLGLTNGYLTSVIMIIVPKSVPSSEAEIAAIVLAVSLGLGLVAGSVLGWFWII
;
A
#
# COMPACT_ATOMS: atom_id res chain seq x y z
N MET A 1 -35.06 -11.74 56.81
CA MET A 1 -34.69 -13.00 56.16
C MET A 1 -34.84 -12.84 54.66
N VAL A 2 -33.75 -12.56 53.95
CA VAL A 2 -33.26 -13.23 52.74
C VAL A 2 -31.81 -12.76 52.60
N GLN A 3 -30.93 -13.72 52.35
CA GLN A 3 -29.48 -13.68 52.41
C GLN A 3 -28.92 -13.83 50.98
N ASN A 4 -27.68 -13.36 50.78
CA ASN A 4 -26.72 -13.74 49.72
C ASN A 4 -26.93 -13.14 48.31
N ASP A 5 -25.90 -12.80 47.53
CA ASP A 5 -24.45 -12.90 47.71
C ASP A 5 -23.71 -12.11 46.58
N LYS A 6 -22.44 -11.79 46.85
CA LYS A 6 -21.36 -11.48 45.90
C LYS A 6 -21.36 -10.13 45.18
N GLY A 7 -20.72 -9.19 45.87
CA GLY A 7 -20.02 -8.08 45.24
C GLY A 7 -18.99 -8.58 44.23
N ILE A 8 -19.10 -8.09 43.01
CA ILE A 8 -17.98 -7.99 42.08
C ILE A 8 -17.40 -6.60 42.32
N GLU A 9 -16.47 -6.51 43.28
CA GLU A 9 -15.49 -5.42 43.24
C GLU A 9 -14.77 -5.55 41.89
N ILE A 10 -15.10 -4.66 40.96
CA ILE A 10 -14.26 -4.40 39.80
C ILE A 10 -12.97 -3.85 40.40
N THR A 11 -12.03 -4.76 40.66
CA THR A 11 -10.64 -4.40 40.91
C THR A 11 -10.26 -3.59 39.69
N LYS A 12 -10.10 -2.28 39.87
CA LYS A 12 -9.36 -1.45 38.94
C LYS A 12 -7.99 -2.09 38.85
N VAL A 13 -7.81 -3.00 37.91
CA VAL A 13 -6.50 -3.41 37.45
C VAL A 13 -5.88 -2.10 37.02
N ASP A 14 -4.91 -1.66 37.80
CA ASP A 14 -4.06 -0.52 37.51
C ASP A 14 -3.29 -0.88 36.23
N GLN A 15 -3.96 -0.70 35.09
CA GLN A 15 -3.37 -0.82 33.77
C GLN A 15 -2.44 0.38 33.65
N ASN A 16 -1.21 0.20 34.15
CA ASN A 16 -0.04 0.79 33.53
C ASN A 16 0.04 0.24 32.10
N GLU A 17 -0.86 0.67 31.21
CA GLU A 17 -0.63 0.61 29.77
C GLU A 17 0.71 1.33 29.58
N ALA A 18 1.76 0.56 29.26
CA ALA A 18 3.06 1.13 29.01
C ALA A 18 2.92 2.11 27.85
N ARG A 19 2.85 3.40 28.19
CA ARG A 19 2.70 4.46 27.21
C ARG A 19 3.94 4.44 26.33
N ASP A 20 3.73 4.58 25.02
CA ASP A 20 4.83 4.84 24.08
C ASP A 20 5.36 6.25 24.33
N THR A 21 6.13 6.40 25.41
CA THR A 21 6.58 7.67 26.00
C THR A 21 7.29 8.57 24.98
N TYR A 22 7.93 7.95 23.98
CA TYR A 22 8.66 8.63 22.90
C TYR A 22 8.05 8.41 21.52
N LYS A 23 6.87 7.78 21.42
CA LYS A 23 6.22 7.40 20.15
C LYS A 23 7.13 6.58 19.21
N ILE A 24 8.12 5.88 19.75
CA ILE A 24 9.13 5.17 18.95
C ILE A 24 8.48 4.02 18.20
N SER A 25 7.58 3.27 18.86
CA SER A 25 6.87 2.18 18.21
C SER A 25 5.97 2.72 17.10
N TYR A 26 5.28 3.84 17.34
CA TYR A 26 4.47 4.51 16.32
C TYR A 26 5.32 4.94 15.10
N ILE A 27 6.47 5.57 15.32
CA ILE A 27 7.38 6.01 14.24
C ILE A 27 7.91 4.82 13.45
N ILE A 28 8.26 3.72 14.11
CA ILE A 28 8.70 2.50 13.43
C ILE A 28 7.57 1.93 12.57
N HIS A 29 6.34 1.82 13.08
CA HIS A 29 5.19 1.34 12.29
C HIS A 29 4.91 2.23 11.08
N PHE A 30 5.04 3.55 11.24
CA PHE A 30 4.95 4.50 10.13
C PHE A 30 6.04 4.26 9.08
N LEU A 31 7.29 4.09 9.52
CA LEU A 31 8.42 3.85 8.62
C LEU A 31 8.32 2.50 7.89
N LEU A 32 7.87 1.45 8.59
CA LEU A 32 7.63 0.13 7.97
C LEU A 32 6.49 0.20 6.95
N GLY A 33 5.43 0.96 7.23
CA GLY A 33 4.37 1.24 6.26
C GLY A 33 4.89 1.99 5.03
N CYS A 34 5.74 3.00 5.23
CA CYS A 34 6.43 3.70 4.15
C CYS A 34 7.26 2.74 3.30
N GLY A 35 8.11 1.94 3.92
CA GLY A 35 8.93 0.93 3.25
C GLY A 35 8.13 -0.13 2.48
N ASN A 36 6.90 -0.46 2.92
CA ASN A 36 6.08 -1.45 2.23
C ASN A 36 5.70 -1.03 0.79
N LEU A 37 5.28 0.23 0.61
CA LEU A 37 4.77 0.72 -0.67
C LEU A 37 5.82 1.50 -1.49
N LEU A 38 6.96 1.82 -0.89
CA LEU A 38 8.05 2.56 -1.53
C LEU A 38 8.56 1.90 -2.83
N PRO A 39 8.79 0.57 -2.91
CA PRO A 39 9.28 -0.08 -4.13
C PRO A 39 8.31 0.07 -5.31
N TRP A 40 7.02 -0.09 -5.04
CA TRP A 40 5.97 0.10 -6.06
C TRP A 40 5.97 1.54 -6.56
N ASN A 41 6.00 2.51 -5.64
CA ASN A 41 6.04 3.93 -5.99
C ASN A 41 7.28 4.31 -6.80
N ALA A 42 8.45 3.76 -6.47
CA ALA A 42 9.68 3.96 -7.24
C ALA A 42 9.57 3.39 -8.67
N LEU A 43 9.01 2.18 -8.83
CA LEU A 43 8.83 1.55 -10.14
C LEU A 43 7.87 2.32 -11.05
N ILE A 44 6.71 2.74 -10.54
CA ILE A 44 5.75 3.53 -11.34
C ILE A 44 6.28 4.94 -11.64
N THR A 45 7.09 5.51 -10.77
CA THR A 45 7.63 6.86 -11.01
C THR A 45 8.74 6.86 -12.07
N ALA A 46 9.36 5.71 -12.31
CA ALA A 46 10.35 5.49 -13.36
C ALA A 46 9.73 5.01 -14.69
N ILE A 47 8.41 5.14 -14.90
CA ILE A 47 7.74 4.67 -16.12
C ILE A 47 8.29 5.31 -17.39
N ASP A 48 8.67 6.59 -17.35
CA ASP A 48 9.29 7.27 -18.49
C ASP A 48 10.66 6.69 -18.84
N TYR A 49 11.45 6.31 -17.83
CA TYR A 49 12.70 5.57 -18.03
C TYR A 49 12.44 4.23 -18.69
N PHE A 50 11.46 3.48 -18.21
CA PHE A 50 11.10 2.20 -18.82
C PHE A 50 10.44 2.35 -20.20
N GLY A 51 9.69 3.41 -20.46
CA GLY A 51 9.09 3.73 -21.76
C GLY A 51 10.16 4.09 -22.79
N TYR A 52 11.21 4.81 -22.38
CA TYR A 52 12.39 5.04 -23.23
C TYR A 52 13.11 3.73 -23.58
N LEU A 53 13.26 2.82 -22.61
CA LEU A 53 13.87 1.52 -22.82
C LEU A 53 12.98 0.58 -23.68
N TYR A 54 11.67 0.57 -23.45
CA TYR A 54 10.72 -0.39 -24.03
C TYR A 54 9.50 0.32 -24.67
N PRO A 55 9.69 1.12 -25.74
CA PRO A 55 8.67 2.04 -26.25
C PRO A 55 7.42 1.36 -26.86
N THR A 56 7.52 0.08 -27.24
CA THR A 56 6.40 -0.69 -27.83
C THR A 56 5.64 -1.52 -26.79
N LYS A 57 5.97 -1.38 -25.50
CA LYS A 57 5.38 -2.15 -24.41
C LYS A 57 4.64 -1.23 -23.46
N HIS A 58 3.43 -1.61 -23.05
CA HIS A 58 2.68 -0.94 -21.99
C HIS A 58 3.25 -1.31 -20.61
N VAL A 59 4.45 -0.82 -20.30
CA VAL A 59 5.23 -1.25 -19.12
C VAL A 59 4.46 -1.01 -17.82
N GLU A 60 3.80 0.13 -17.66
CA GLU A 60 3.03 0.47 -16.47
C GLU A 60 1.95 -0.56 -16.17
N LYS A 61 1.13 -0.90 -17.18
CA LYS A 61 0.03 -1.84 -17.02
C LYS A 61 0.52 -3.27 -16.77
N VAL A 62 1.58 -3.69 -17.46
CA VAL A 62 2.21 -5.00 -17.22
C VAL A 62 2.78 -5.08 -15.81
N PHE A 63 3.51 -4.06 -15.35
CA PHE A 63 4.05 -4.02 -13.99
C PHE A 63 2.95 -4.05 -12.94
N SER A 64 1.86 -3.31 -13.16
CA SER A 64 0.70 -3.32 -12.27
C SER A 64 0.08 -4.71 -12.16
N VAL A 65 -0.23 -5.37 -13.28
CA VAL A 65 -0.80 -6.72 -13.24
C VAL A 65 0.17 -7.71 -12.59
N ALA A 66 1.45 -7.68 -12.96
CA ALA A 66 2.47 -8.59 -12.43
C ALA A 66 2.68 -8.43 -10.91
N TYR A 67 2.79 -7.20 -10.42
CA TYR A 67 2.99 -6.90 -9.00
C TYR A 67 1.75 -7.24 -8.17
N MET A 68 0.56 -6.80 -8.60
CA MET A 68 -0.67 -6.96 -7.80
C MET A 68 -1.12 -8.42 -7.71
N THR A 69 -0.97 -9.19 -8.79
CA THR A 69 -1.33 -10.62 -8.79
C THR A 69 -0.40 -11.46 -7.91
N SER A 70 0.90 -11.18 -7.92
CA SER A 70 1.85 -11.88 -7.05
C SER A 70 1.70 -11.49 -5.58
N SER A 71 1.40 -10.22 -5.27
CA SER A 71 1.06 -9.79 -3.91
C SER A 71 -0.20 -10.49 -3.39
N LEU A 72 -1.27 -10.53 -4.19
CA LEU A 72 -2.51 -11.23 -3.84
C LEU A 72 -2.28 -12.73 -3.59
N LEU A 73 -1.45 -13.39 -4.40
CA LEU A 73 -1.13 -14.80 -4.22
C LEU A 73 -0.59 -15.06 -2.81
N ILE A 74 0.38 -14.27 -2.34
CA ILE A 74 0.96 -14.43 -1.00
C ILE A 74 -0.06 -14.11 0.08
N LEU A 75 -0.87 -13.06 -0.06
CA LEU A 75 -1.92 -12.73 0.91
C LEU A 75 -2.94 -13.87 1.06
N VAL A 76 -3.36 -14.48 -0.05
CA VAL A 76 -4.26 -15.64 -0.03
C VAL A 76 -3.58 -16.85 0.62
N LEU A 77 -2.31 -17.12 0.29
CA LEU A 77 -1.57 -18.22 0.91
C LEU A 77 -1.39 -18.02 2.43
N MET A 78 -1.11 -16.80 2.89
CA MET A 78 -1.06 -16.46 4.31
C MET A 78 -2.40 -16.67 5.00
N LEU A 79 -3.52 -16.39 4.32
CA LEU A 79 -4.86 -16.59 4.86
C LEU A 79 -5.29 -18.07 4.89
N SER A 80 -4.97 -18.82 3.83
CA SER A 80 -5.36 -20.22 3.68
C SER A 80 -4.49 -21.18 4.50
N TRP A 81 -3.21 -20.85 4.70
CA TRP A 81 -2.25 -21.73 5.35
C TRP A 81 -1.99 -21.30 6.80
N SER A 82 -2.96 -21.52 7.68
CA SER A 82 -2.88 -21.16 9.12
C SER A 82 -1.59 -21.67 9.80
N LYS A 83 -1.10 -22.87 9.45
CA LYS A 83 0.18 -23.39 9.95
C LYS A 83 1.39 -22.53 9.58
N TRP A 84 1.39 -21.86 8.42
CA TRP A 84 2.48 -20.98 8.00
C TRP A 84 2.60 -19.77 8.94
N ASN A 85 1.45 -19.23 9.38
CA ASN A 85 1.44 -18.15 10.36
C ASN A 85 1.96 -18.58 11.74
N GLN A 86 1.82 -19.85 12.10
CA GLN A 86 2.31 -20.37 13.37
C GLN A 86 3.81 -20.72 13.34
N THR A 87 4.33 -21.20 12.20
CA THR A 87 5.73 -21.62 12.08
C THR A 87 6.69 -20.45 11.84
N MET A 88 6.28 -19.43 11.06
CA MET A 88 7.14 -18.31 10.73
C MET A 88 6.90 -17.13 11.66
N SER A 89 7.90 -16.74 12.44
CA SER A 89 7.80 -15.53 13.26
C SER A 89 7.58 -14.28 12.39
N LEU A 90 6.81 -13.33 12.90
CA LEU A 90 6.55 -12.04 12.22
C LEU A 90 7.86 -11.35 11.81
N ARG A 91 8.88 -11.43 12.67
CA ARG A 91 10.22 -10.86 12.43
C ARG A 91 10.87 -11.44 11.19
N LEU A 92 10.77 -12.76 11.03
CA LEU A 92 11.37 -13.46 9.90
C LEU A 92 10.67 -13.08 8.60
N ARG A 93 9.33 -13.01 8.59
CA ARG A 93 8.55 -12.64 7.39
C ARG A 93 8.89 -11.23 6.92
N LEU A 94 8.94 -10.25 7.83
CA LEU A 94 9.29 -8.87 7.51
C LEU A 94 10.74 -8.76 6.99
N ASN A 95 11.71 -9.40 7.65
CA ASN A 95 13.10 -9.37 7.19
C ASN A 95 13.27 -10.04 5.82
N ILE A 96 12.62 -11.18 5.57
CA ILE A 96 12.64 -11.84 4.25
C ILE A 96 12.05 -10.89 3.19
N GLY A 97 10.87 -10.35 3.43
CA GLY A 97 10.22 -9.45 2.47
C GLY A 97 11.03 -8.19 2.17
N PHE A 98 11.58 -7.51 3.20
CA PHE A 98 12.38 -6.31 2.97
C PHE A 98 13.71 -6.63 2.27
N SER A 99 14.30 -7.80 2.55
CA SER A 99 15.49 -8.27 1.83
C SER A 99 15.18 -8.55 0.36
N MET A 100 14.02 -9.15 0.07
CA MET A 100 13.54 -9.34 -1.31
C MET A 100 13.37 -7.99 -2.02
N PHE A 101 12.76 -6.99 -1.37
CA PHE A 101 12.64 -5.65 -1.95
C PHE A 101 14.00 -5.01 -2.28
N VAL A 102 14.98 -5.11 -1.37
CA VAL A 102 16.35 -4.60 -1.62
C VAL A 102 16.95 -5.27 -2.86
N LEU A 103 16.86 -6.59 -2.96
CA LEU A 103 17.39 -7.33 -4.12
C LEU A 103 16.71 -6.90 -5.42
N CYS A 104 15.37 -6.80 -5.43
CA CYS A 104 14.61 -6.45 -6.62
C CYS A 104 14.85 -5.00 -7.09
N LEU A 105 14.92 -4.02 -6.19
CA LEU A 105 15.18 -2.63 -6.57
C LEU A 105 16.59 -2.42 -7.13
N MET A 106 17.55 -3.27 -6.75
CA MET A 106 18.91 -3.21 -7.29
C MET A 106 19.04 -3.87 -8.67
N VAL A 107 18.07 -4.68 -9.12
CA VAL A 107 18.11 -5.30 -10.46
C VAL A 107 18.22 -4.25 -11.56
N THR A 108 17.41 -3.18 -11.52
CA THR A 108 17.38 -2.20 -12.61
C THR A 108 18.71 -1.42 -12.75
N PRO A 109 19.27 -0.84 -11.67
CA PRO A 109 20.60 -0.21 -11.74
C PRO A 109 21.72 -1.18 -12.13
N ILE A 110 21.70 -2.43 -11.65
CA ILE A 110 22.74 -3.42 -11.96
C ILE A 110 22.68 -3.84 -13.43
N VAL A 111 21.48 -4.12 -13.97
CA VAL A 111 21.29 -4.47 -15.38
C VAL A 111 21.76 -3.33 -16.27
N ASP A 112 21.45 -2.09 -15.91
CA ASP A 112 21.89 -0.92 -16.65
C ASP A 112 23.43 -0.73 -16.58
N TRP A 113 24.05 -0.98 -15.42
CA TRP A 113 25.50 -0.92 -15.25
C TRP A 113 26.23 -2.00 -16.07
N ILE A 114 25.75 -3.24 -16.06
CA ILE A 114 26.36 -4.35 -16.82
C ILE A 114 26.27 -4.10 -18.32
N ASN A 115 25.14 -3.58 -18.80
CA ASN A 115 24.92 -3.32 -20.23
C ASN A 115 25.61 -2.03 -20.72
N TRP A 116 26.23 -1.25 -19.84
CA TRP A 116 26.94 -0.03 -20.22
C TRP A 116 28.27 -0.30 -20.93
N ASP A 117 28.92 -1.43 -20.65
CA ASP A 117 30.31 -1.70 -21.06
C ASP A 117 30.42 -2.38 -22.44
N GLN A 118 29.34 -2.99 -22.95
CA GLN A 118 29.35 -3.63 -24.26
C GLN A 118 28.82 -2.68 -25.33
N ASN A 119 29.74 -2.08 -26.10
CA ASN A 119 29.57 -1.42 -27.40
C ASN A 119 28.24 -0.67 -27.62
N GLY A 120 28.29 0.66 -27.81
CA GLY A 120 27.18 1.62 -28.00
C GLY A 120 26.02 1.30 -28.97
N THR A 121 25.91 0.08 -29.47
CA THR A 121 24.70 -0.57 -29.97
C THR A 121 23.78 -1.01 -28.82
N LYS A 122 22.66 -0.30 -28.64
CA LYS A 122 21.53 -0.64 -27.77
C LYS A 122 21.02 -2.08 -28.04
N VAL A 123 21.54 -3.09 -27.33
CA VAL A 123 20.91 -4.42 -27.31
C VAL A 123 19.69 -4.36 -26.37
N LYS A 124 18.60 -3.83 -26.91
CA LYS A 124 17.23 -3.95 -26.37
C LYS A 124 16.78 -5.41 -26.56
N SER A 125 17.23 -6.30 -25.68
CA SER A 125 16.79 -7.69 -25.70
C SER A 125 15.49 -7.85 -24.93
N ASN A 126 14.56 -8.66 -25.46
CA ASN A 126 13.41 -9.16 -24.71
C ASN A 126 13.84 -9.84 -23.38
N ALA A 127 15.10 -10.31 -23.30
CA ALA A 127 15.67 -10.89 -22.08
C ALA A 127 15.77 -9.88 -20.93
N THR A 128 16.25 -8.63 -21.16
CA THR A 128 16.36 -7.64 -20.08
C THR A 128 15.00 -7.19 -19.59
N TYR A 129 14.04 -7.04 -20.51
CA TYR A 129 12.65 -6.79 -20.16
C TYR A 129 12.07 -7.91 -19.28
N CYS A 130 12.29 -9.18 -19.66
CA CYS A 130 11.85 -10.34 -18.87
C CYS A 130 12.45 -10.33 -17.46
N VAL A 131 13.75 -10.04 -17.32
CA VAL A 131 14.42 -9.93 -16.02
C VAL A 131 13.79 -8.84 -15.15
N VAL A 132 13.50 -7.66 -15.73
CA VAL A 132 12.84 -6.58 -14.98
C VAL A 132 11.42 -7.01 -14.56
N VAL A 133 10.63 -7.60 -15.46
CA VAL A 133 9.27 -8.09 -15.12
C VAL A 133 9.32 -9.15 -14.01
N VAL A 134 10.26 -10.09 -14.06
CA VAL A 134 10.46 -11.08 -12.98
C VAL A 134 10.80 -10.38 -11.66
N SER A 135 11.65 -9.35 -11.67
CA SER A 135 11.94 -8.57 -10.46
C SER A 135 10.70 -7.88 -9.89
N VAL A 136 9.79 -7.40 -10.76
CA VAL A 136 8.51 -6.81 -10.35
C VAL A 136 7.58 -7.86 -9.73
N VAL A 137 7.54 -9.08 -10.28
CA VAL A 137 6.79 -10.20 -9.67
C VAL A 137 7.32 -10.50 -8.26
N VAL A 138 8.64 -10.60 -8.09
CA VAL A 138 9.27 -10.85 -6.78
C VAL A 138 9.02 -9.71 -5.80
N CYS A 139 9.05 -8.46 -6.27
CA CYS A 139 8.59 -7.30 -5.50
C CYS A 139 7.14 -7.49 -5.01
N GLY A 140 6.20 -7.88 -5.88
CA GLY A 140 4.83 -8.13 -5.45
C GLY A 140 4.71 -9.27 -4.44
N LEU A 141 5.48 -10.36 -4.59
CA LEU A 141 5.53 -11.43 -3.57
C LEU A 141 6.00 -10.90 -2.20
N ALA A 142 7.02 -10.03 -2.21
CA ALA A 142 7.55 -9.40 -1.01
C ALA A 142 6.52 -8.45 -0.36
N ASP A 143 5.79 -7.68 -1.16
CA ASP A 143 4.70 -6.80 -0.71
C ASP A 143 3.57 -7.59 -0.04
N GLY A 144 3.10 -8.68 -0.66
CA GLY A 144 2.08 -9.53 -0.07
C GLY A 144 2.53 -10.08 1.30
N LEU A 145 3.81 -10.47 1.40
CA LEU A 145 4.40 -10.98 2.65
C LEU A 145 4.49 -9.89 3.73
N ILE A 146 4.99 -8.70 3.40
CA ILE A 146 5.16 -7.59 4.35
C ILE A 146 3.81 -6.99 4.71
N GLY A 147 3.01 -6.61 3.71
CA GLY A 147 1.68 -6.02 3.87
C GLY A 147 0.76 -6.91 4.69
N GLY A 148 0.68 -8.21 4.37
CA GLY A 148 -0.10 -9.18 5.15
C GLY A 148 0.38 -9.30 6.59
N SER A 149 1.70 -9.31 6.81
CA SER A 149 2.31 -9.40 8.13
C SER A 149 2.09 -8.14 8.99
N LEU A 150 2.33 -6.94 8.43
CA LEU A 150 2.15 -5.67 9.11
C LEU A 150 0.67 -5.43 9.45
N ILE A 151 -0.22 -5.59 8.48
CA ILE A 151 -1.66 -5.35 8.66
C ILE A 151 -2.24 -6.39 9.62
N GLY A 152 -1.89 -7.68 9.46
CA GLY A 152 -2.34 -8.74 10.36
C GLY A 152 -1.96 -8.48 11.82
N SER A 153 -0.67 -8.18 12.08
CA SER A 153 -0.19 -7.87 13.43
C SER A 153 -0.84 -6.60 14.00
N ALA A 154 -0.95 -5.55 13.19
CA ALA A 154 -1.58 -4.29 13.60
C ALA A 154 -3.07 -4.44 13.92
N GLY A 155 -3.75 -5.46 13.36
CA GLY A 155 -5.11 -5.82 13.73
C GLY A 155 -5.27 -6.12 15.23
N LYS A 156 -4.26 -6.74 15.85
CA LYS A 156 -4.23 -7.03 17.30
C LYS A 156 -3.78 -5.83 18.15
N LEU A 157 -2.92 -4.96 17.60
CA LEU A 157 -2.35 -3.82 18.31
C LEU A 157 -3.31 -2.60 18.41
N PRO A 158 -3.10 -1.66 19.35
CA PRO A 158 -3.89 -0.43 19.44
C PRO A 158 -4.06 0.31 18.10
N LYS A 159 -5.23 0.94 17.90
CA LYS A 159 -5.65 1.60 16.64
C LYS A 159 -4.63 2.55 16.01
N GLN A 160 -3.79 3.19 16.83
CA GLN A 160 -2.75 4.11 16.39
C GLN A 160 -1.68 3.45 15.53
N TYR A 161 -1.37 2.17 15.74
CA TYR A 161 -0.34 1.48 14.97
C TYR A 161 -0.83 1.12 13.56
N MET A 162 -2.09 0.71 13.44
CA MET A 162 -2.73 0.53 12.13
C MET A 162 -2.77 1.86 11.36
N GLN A 163 -3.15 2.95 12.04
CA GLN A 163 -3.14 4.28 11.46
C GLN A 163 -1.73 4.71 11.01
N ALA A 164 -0.70 4.45 11.83
CA ALA A 164 0.69 4.74 11.49
C ALA A 164 1.15 4.01 10.22
N ILE A 165 0.87 2.71 10.12
CA ILE A 165 1.21 1.89 8.93
C ILE A 165 0.58 2.52 7.68
N PHE A 166 -0.73 2.76 7.71
CA PHE A 166 -1.43 3.28 6.54
C PHE A 166 -0.95 4.69 6.18
N ALA A 167 -0.80 5.62 7.13
CA ALA A 167 -0.21 6.94 6.86
C ALA A 167 1.21 6.82 6.28
N GLY A 168 2.00 5.88 6.79
CA GLY A 168 3.31 5.49 6.26
C GLY A 168 3.25 5.11 4.79
N THR A 169 2.34 4.20 4.42
CA THR A 169 2.20 3.75 3.01
C THR A 169 1.97 4.92 2.05
N ALA A 170 1.13 5.90 2.41
CA ALA A 170 0.89 7.07 1.57
C ALA A 170 2.05 8.07 1.57
N SER A 171 2.80 8.18 2.68
CA SER A 171 3.99 9.03 2.75
C SER A 171 5.05 8.64 1.73
N SER A 172 5.16 7.34 1.41
CA SER A 172 6.08 6.85 0.38
C SER A 172 5.75 7.42 -1.01
N GLY A 173 4.46 7.59 -1.33
CA GLY A 173 4.03 8.19 -2.60
C GLY A 173 4.40 9.67 -2.67
N VAL A 174 4.21 10.41 -1.58
CA VAL A 174 4.62 11.83 -1.48
C VAL A 174 6.13 11.97 -1.59
N LEU A 175 6.90 11.11 -0.92
CA LEU A 175 8.36 11.10 -0.98
C LEU A 175 8.85 10.91 -2.41
N ILE A 176 8.38 9.87 -3.10
CA ILE A 176 8.80 9.59 -4.47
C ILE A 176 8.31 10.67 -5.44
N SER A 177 7.09 11.20 -5.27
CA SER A 177 6.60 12.33 -6.09
C SER A 177 7.45 13.59 -5.92
N THR A 178 7.90 13.86 -4.69
CA THR A 178 8.79 14.98 -4.40
C THR A 178 10.16 14.77 -5.06
N LEU A 179 10.74 13.57 -4.93
CA LEU A 179 11.99 13.22 -5.61
C LEU A 179 11.85 13.38 -7.13
N ARG A 180 10.72 12.96 -7.70
CA ARG A 180 10.40 13.07 -9.13
C ARG A 180 10.37 14.50 -9.63
N ILE A 181 9.77 15.41 -8.87
CA ILE A 181 9.76 16.83 -9.20
C ILE A 181 11.19 17.38 -9.14
N ILE A 182 11.93 17.09 -8.06
CA ILE A 182 13.30 17.58 -7.87
C ILE A 182 14.22 17.11 -9.01
N THR A 183 14.21 15.82 -9.34
CA THR A 183 15.07 15.27 -10.39
C THR A 183 14.69 15.80 -11.76
N LYS A 184 13.39 15.95 -12.06
CA LYS A 184 12.95 16.51 -13.35
C LYS A 184 13.31 17.99 -13.52
N VAL A 185 13.33 18.78 -12.44
CA VAL A 185 13.79 20.18 -12.48
C VAL A 185 15.32 20.25 -12.56
N SER A 186 16.03 19.39 -11.84
CA SER A 186 17.48 19.53 -11.64
C SER A 186 18.32 18.86 -12.74
N LEU A 187 17.79 17.84 -13.40
CA LEU A 187 18.54 17.06 -14.39
C LEU A 187 18.21 17.51 -15.82
N PRO A 188 19.20 17.47 -16.73
CA PRO A 188 18.97 17.83 -18.12
C PRO A 188 17.94 16.90 -18.77
N HIS A 189 17.14 17.44 -19.69
CA HIS A 189 16.16 16.70 -20.50
C HIS A 189 16.83 15.81 -21.56
N THR A 190 17.80 15.01 -21.15
CA THR A 190 18.53 14.05 -21.98
C THR A 190 18.26 12.63 -21.49
N PRO A 191 18.44 11.59 -22.34
CA PRO A 191 18.34 10.21 -21.91
C PRO A 191 19.25 9.87 -20.72
N GLN A 192 20.41 10.53 -20.64
CA GLN A 192 21.33 10.39 -19.51
C GLN A 192 20.74 10.97 -18.23
N GLY A 193 20.11 12.15 -18.29
CA GLY A 193 19.42 12.74 -17.13
C GLY A 193 18.27 11.85 -16.64
N LEU A 194 17.50 11.27 -17.55
CA LEU A 194 16.43 10.34 -17.21
C LEU A 194 16.95 9.07 -16.50
N LYS A 195 18.03 8.49 -17.01
CA LYS A 195 18.71 7.34 -16.40
C LYS A 195 19.26 7.66 -15.01
N THR A 196 19.95 8.80 -14.86
CA THR A 196 20.44 9.28 -13.56
C THR A 196 19.29 9.48 -12.57
N SER A 197 18.17 10.03 -13.04
CA SER A 197 16.96 10.16 -12.23
C SER A 197 16.44 8.82 -11.71
N ALA A 198 16.37 7.81 -12.57
CA ALA A 198 15.91 6.47 -12.18
C ALA A 198 16.85 5.84 -11.13
N HIS A 199 18.17 5.99 -11.31
CA HIS A 199 19.16 5.51 -10.34
C HIS A 199 18.99 6.18 -8.97
N PHE A 200 18.73 7.49 -8.92
CA PHE A 200 18.44 8.17 -7.65
C PHE A 200 17.23 7.58 -6.93
N TYR A 201 16.12 7.31 -7.65
CA TYR A 201 14.93 6.71 -7.03
C TYR A 201 15.24 5.34 -6.42
N PHE A 202 15.93 4.48 -7.17
CA PHE A 202 16.26 3.12 -6.72
C PHE A 202 17.25 3.12 -5.55
N ILE A 203 18.28 3.96 -5.58
CA ILE A 203 19.28 4.05 -4.49
C ILE A 203 18.64 4.57 -3.20
N ILE A 204 17.93 5.71 -3.27
CA ILE A 204 17.27 6.30 -2.10
C ILE A 204 16.24 5.33 -1.51
N SER A 205 15.46 4.67 -2.37
CA SER A 205 14.49 3.67 -1.93
C SER A 205 15.17 2.50 -1.22
N THR A 206 16.26 1.96 -1.78
CA THR A 206 17.03 0.89 -1.14
C THR A 206 17.62 1.29 0.21
N THR A 207 18.14 2.52 0.34
CA THR A 207 18.63 3.01 1.64
C THR A 207 17.50 3.00 2.69
N ILE A 208 16.32 3.48 2.33
CA ILE A 208 15.16 3.49 3.25
C ILE A 208 14.73 2.06 3.60
N LEU A 209 14.76 1.12 2.65
CA LEU A 209 14.44 -0.29 2.92
C LEU A 209 15.44 -0.93 3.90
N ILE A 210 16.74 -0.61 3.79
CA ILE A 210 17.75 -1.07 4.76
C ILE A 210 17.43 -0.53 6.16
N VAL A 211 17.04 0.74 6.26
CA VAL A 211 16.57 1.30 7.54
C VAL A 211 15.33 0.56 8.04
N CYS A 212 14.38 0.19 7.18
CA CYS A 212 13.21 -0.61 7.56
C CYS A 212 13.59 -1.99 8.12
N ILE A 213 14.62 -2.65 7.58
CA ILE A 213 15.16 -3.91 8.12
C ILE A 213 15.67 -3.68 9.55
N ILE A 214 16.46 -2.63 9.78
CA ILE A 214 16.99 -2.30 11.11
C ILE A 214 15.83 -2.00 12.08
N CYS A 215 14.88 -1.16 11.68
CA CYS A 215 13.72 -0.80 12.48
C CYS A 215 12.81 -1.99 12.81
N CYS A 216 12.62 -2.92 11.86
CA CYS A 216 11.90 -4.18 12.11
C CYS A 216 12.56 -4.98 13.23
N ASN A 217 13.89 -5.13 13.21
CA ASN A 217 14.62 -5.85 14.26
C ASN A 217 14.62 -5.11 15.61
N LEU A 218 14.59 -3.77 15.59
CA LEU A 218 14.47 -2.96 16.79
C LEU A 218 13.07 -3.06 17.43
N LEU A 219 12.02 -3.15 16.61
CA LEU A 219 10.63 -3.19 17.07
C LEU A 219 10.37 -4.31 18.09
N TYR A 220 10.93 -5.50 17.86
CA TYR A 220 10.79 -6.65 18.78
C TYR A 220 11.54 -6.52 20.10
N LYS A 221 12.53 -5.62 20.16
CA LYS A 221 13.28 -5.33 21.39
C LYS A 221 12.61 -4.27 22.25
N LEU A 222 11.57 -3.60 21.76
CA LEU A 222 10.87 -2.58 22.53
C LEU A 222 10.00 -3.23 23.61
N PRO A 223 10.07 -2.77 24.87
CA PRO A 223 9.35 -3.39 25.99
C PRO A 223 7.83 -3.34 25.80
N ILE A 224 7.30 -2.26 25.22
CA ILE A 224 5.86 -2.08 24.92
C ILE A 224 5.38 -3.14 23.93
N MET A 225 6.17 -3.42 22.90
CA MET A 225 5.83 -4.43 21.92
C MET A 225 5.92 -5.83 22.52
N GLN A 226 6.94 -6.10 23.34
CA GLN A 226 7.05 -7.37 24.06
C GLN A 226 5.86 -7.62 24.98
N GLN A 227 5.40 -6.61 25.72
CA GLN A 227 4.21 -6.72 26.55
C GLN A 227 2.97 -7.07 25.72
N HIS A 228 2.71 -6.33 24.63
CA HIS A 228 1.58 -6.65 23.75
C HIS A 228 1.68 -8.05 23.17
N TYR A 229 2.85 -8.47 22.67
CA TYR A 229 3.03 -9.82 22.12
C TYR A 229 2.85 -10.92 23.18
N THR A 230 3.34 -10.73 24.41
CA THR A 230 3.16 -11.71 25.49
C THR A 230 1.68 -11.86 25.89
N HIS A 231 0.93 -10.75 25.97
CA HIS A 231 -0.51 -10.81 26.24
C HIS A 231 -1.30 -11.47 25.10
N LEU A 232 -0.88 -11.28 23.84
CA LEU A 232 -1.52 -11.89 22.68
C LEU A 232 -1.21 -13.38 22.54
N VAL A 233 -0.01 -13.83 22.91
CA VAL A 233 0.38 -15.25 22.91
C VAL A 233 -0.46 -16.06 23.91
N GLN A 234 -0.91 -15.44 25.00
CA GLN A 234 -1.82 -16.08 25.97
C GLN A 234 -3.21 -16.36 25.36
N ASP A 235 -3.70 -15.49 24.46
CA ASP A 235 -4.99 -15.64 23.76
C ASP A 235 -4.91 -16.60 22.55
N ASP A 236 -3.75 -16.72 21.90
CA ASP A 236 -3.52 -17.56 20.71
C ASP A 236 -3.37 -19.08 21.01
N LEU A 237 -3.36 -19.49 22.28
CA LEU A 237 -3.32 -20.91 22.71
C LEU A 237 -4.56 -21.71 22.29
N LEU A 238 -5.62 -21.06 21.78
CA LEU A 238 -6.79 -21.71 21.21
C LEU A 238 -6.60 -21.98 19.71
N PRO A 239 -6.64 -23.24 19.24
CA PRO A 239 -6.42 -23.54 17.82
C PRO A 239 -7.41 -22.78 16.92
N CYS A 240 -6.87 -22.11 15.90
CA CYS A 240 -7.64 -21.50 14.82
C CYS A 240 -8.15 -22.59 13.88
N SER A 241 -9.44 -22.94 13.97
CA SER A 241 -10.10 -23.84 13.02
C SER A 241 -10.52 -23.10 11.75
N SER A 242 -10.51 -23.79 10.61
CA SER A 242 -10.97 -23.26 9.30
C SER A 242 -12.39 -22.66 9.35
N HIS A 243 -13.24 -23.13 10.28
CA HIS A 243 -14.57 -22.57 10.50
C HIS A 243 -14.54 -21.10 10.95
N LYS A 244 -13.58 -20.73 11.82
CA LYS A 244 -13.45 -19.34 12.31
C LYS A 244 -13.16 -18.34 11.19
N LEU A 245 -12.34 -18.71 10.19
CA LEU A 245 -12.03 -17.83 9.07
C LEU A 245 -13.28 -17.45 8.26
N ARG A 246 -14.11 -18.44 7.94
CA ARG A 246 -15.33 -18.22 7.17
C ARG A 246 -16.33 -17.36 7.92
N ASP A 247 -16.42 -17.54 9.23
CA ASP A 247 -17.32 -16.79 10.09
C ASP A 247 -16.89 -15.32 10.22
N VAL A 248 -15.58 -15.07 10.43
CA VAL A 248 -15.00 -13.72 10.41
C VAL A 248 -15.25 -13.05 9.06
N ALA A 249 -14.92 -13.72 7.95
CA ALA A 249 -15.13 -13.18 6.60
C ALA A 249 -16.61 -12.85 6.32
N ARG A 250 -17.54 -13.67 6.83
CA ARG A 250 -18.98 -13.41 6.73
C ARG A 250 -19.40 -12.22 7.58
N ALA A 251 -18.85 -12.06 8.78
CA ALA A 251 -19.14 -10.96 9.69
C ALA A 251 -18.70 -9.60 9.10
N ILE A 252 -17.53 -9.55 8.47
CA ILE A 252 -16.96 -8.29 7.94
C ILE A 252 -17.16 -8.10 6.43
N LYS A 253 -18.03 -8.90 5.79
CA LYS A 253 -18.23 -8.91 4.34
C LYS A 253 -18.53 -7.54 3.72
N ARG A 254 -19.28 -6.70 4.44
CA ARG A 254 -19.67 -5.36 3.96
C ARG A 254 -18.46 -4.42 3.92
N PRO A 255 -17.73 -4.18 5.02
CA PRO A 255 -16.48 -3.43 4.96
C PRO A 255 -15.43 -4.01 4.00
N ALA A 256 -15.31 -5.34 3.93
CA ALA A 256 -14.42 -6.01 2.98
C ALA A 256 -14.76 -5.66 1.52
N PHE A 257 -16.05 -5.69 1.17
CA PHE A 257 -16.51 -5.24 -0.15
C PHE A 257 -16.28 -3.74 -0.38
N GLY A 258 -16.42 -2.90 0.65
CA GLY A 258 -16.08 -1.48 0.59
C GLY A 258 -14.62 -1.25 0.22
N ILE A 259 -13.70 -1.94 0.90
CA ILE A 259 -12.26 -1.89 0.58
C ILE A 259 -11.98 -2.38 -0.84
N PHE A 260 -12.57 -3.52 -1.23
CA PHE A 260 -12.49 -4.01 -2.61
C PHE A 260 -12.90 -2.92 -3.62
N ALA A 261 -14.07 -2.30 -3.42
CA ALA A 261 -14.58 -1.26 -4.31
C ALA A 261 -13.69 0.00 -4.35
N ILE A 262 -13.13 0.43 -3.21
CA ILE A 262 -12.16 1.55 -3.17
C ILE A 262 -11.02 1.26 -4.14
N TYR A 263 -10.35 0.12 -3.97
CA TYR A 263 -9.13 -0.18 -4.70
C TYR A 263 -9.37 -0.57 -6.15
N THR A 264 -10.53 -1.15 -6.48
CA THR A 264 -10.95 -1.36 -7.87
C THR A 264 -11.13 -0.03 -8.61
N VAL A 265 -11.88 0.91 -8.01
CA VAL A 265 -12.07 2.24 -8.60
C VAL A 265 -10.74 2.97 -8.71
N THR A 266 -9.98 3.04 -7.62
CA THR A 266 -8.71 3.75 -7.56
C THR A 266 -7.73 3.22 -8.58
N LEU A 267 -7.43 1.91 -8.60
CA LEU A 267 -6.37 1.38 -9.46
C LEU A 267 -6.77 1.33 -10.94
N SER A 268 -8.07 1.36 -11.24
CA SER A 268 -8.51 1.53 -12.62
C SER A 268 -8.25 2.93 -13.18
N ILE A 269 -8.14 3.96 -12.32
CA ILE A 269 -7.95 5.36 -12.73
C ILE A 269 -6.49 5.80 -12.49
N PHE A 270 -5.96 5.56 -11.30
CA PHE A 270 -4.61 5.92 -10.90
C PHE A 270 -3.71 4.67 -10.80
N PRO A 271 -2.45 4.71 -11.29
CA PRO A 271 -1.82 5.81 -12.03
C PRO A 271 -2.13 5.82 -13.53
N GLY A 272 -2.48 4.68 -14.12
CA GLY A 272 -2.46 4.47 -15.57
C GLY A 272 -3.26 5.46 -16.41
N PHE A 273 -4.54 5.67 -16.09
CA PHE A 273 -5.36 6.61 -16.86
C PHE A 273 -4.91 8.07 -16.65
N LEU A 274 -4.46 8.43 -15.45
CA LEU A 274 -3.90 9.78 -15.23
C LEU A 274 -2.55 10.00 -15.94
N ALA A 275 -1.79 8.93 -16.17
CA ALA A 275 -0.46 9.00 -16.76
C ALA A 275 -0.47 8.93 -18.30
N GLU A 276 -1.29 8.05 -18.87
CA GLU A 276 -1.25 7.72 -20.31
C GLU A 276 -2.40 8.35 -21.11
N ASN A 277 -3.56 8.62 -20.50
CA ASN A 277 -4.78 9.00 -21.24
C ASN A 277 -5.11 10.50 -21.17
N LEU A 278 -4.42 11.26 -20.32
CA LEU A 278 -4.68 12.68 -20.11
C LEU A 278 -3.53 13.52 -20.65
N GLU A 279 -3.85 14.36 -21.63
CA GLU A 279 -2.90 15.30 -22.22
C GLU A 279 -3.28 16.74 -21.90
N SER A 280 -2.26 17.58 -21.70
CA SER A 280 -2.40 19.03 -21.54
C SER A 280 -1.48 19.74 -22.51
N SER A 281 -2.02 20.69 -23.28
CA SER A 281 -1.24 21.54 -24.18
C SER A 281 -0.35 22.53 -23.42
N PHE A 282 -0.76 22.93 -22.21
CA PHE A 282 -0.04 23.87 -21.36
C PHE A 282 1.05 23.19 -20.53
N LEU A 283 0.70 22.11 -19.82
CA LEU A 283 1.60 21.41 -18.89
C LEU A 283 2.41 20.29 -19.55
N LYS A 284 2.00 19.77 -20.71
CA LYS A 284 2.71 18.69 -21.46
C LYS A 284 3.11 17.54 -20.51
N ASP A 285 4.36 17.11 -20.55
CA ASP A 285 4.91 16.02 -19.72
C ASP A 285 4.93 16.32 -18.21
N TRP A 286 4.65 17.54 -17.77
CA TRP A 286 4.45 17.86 -16.35
C TRP A 286 3.07 17.46 -15.85
N TYR A 287 2.09 17.33 -16.74
CA TYR A 287 0.71 17.10 -16.33
C TYR A 287 0.52 15.77 -15.57
N PRO A 288 0.98 14.61 -16.08
CA PRO A 288 0.95 13.36 -15.33
C PRO A 288 1.64 13.44 -13.96
N ILE A 289 2.79 14.11 -13.90
CA ILE A 289 3.59 14.21 -12.68
C ILE A 289 2.86 15.03 -11.62
N ILE A 290 2.24 16.14 -12.02
CA ILE A 290 1.45 16.99 -11.13
C ILE A 290 0.20 16.22 -10.65
N LEU A 291 -0.52 15.53 -11.53
CA LEU A 291 -1.70 14.74 -11.16
C LEU A 291 -1.36 13.60 -10.19
N ILE A 292 -0.30 12.84 -10.47
CA ILE A 292 0.19 11.78 -9.57
C ILE A 292 0.59 12.36 -8.21
N THR A 293 1.25 13.52 -8.20
CA THR A 293 1.63 14.22 -6.97
C THR A 293 0.40 14.65 -6.17
N ILE A 294 -0.59 15.26 -6.84
CA ILE A 294 -1.84 15.68 -6.21
C ILE A 294 -2.56 14.49 -5.60
N TYR A 295 -2.66 13.38 -6.32
CA TYR A 295 -3.25 12.15 -5.80
C TYR A 295 -2.52 11.66 -4.55
N ASN A 296 -1.18 11.54 -4.61
CA ASN A 296 -0.37 11.03 -3.49
C ASN A 296 -0.44 11.93 -2.25
N VAL A 297 -0.39 13.26 -2.43
CA VAL A 297 -0.56 14.21 -1.33
C VAL A 297 -1.96 14.11 -0.73
N SER A 298 -3.00 14.06 -1.57
CA SER A 298 -4.39 13.97 -1.10
C SER A 298 -4.65 12.65 -0.36
N ASP A 299 -4.11 11.54 -0.86
CA ASP A 299 -4.17 10.23 -0.20
C ASP A 299 -3.45 10.25 1.15
N PHE A 300 -2.26 10.87 1.23
CA PHE A 300 -1.55 11.04 2.50
C PHE A 300 -2.32 11.90 3.50
N VAL A 301 -2.91 13.01 3.06
CA VAL A 301 -3.78 13.84 3.90
C VAL A 301 -4.97 13.01 4.40
N GLY A 302 -5.64 12.27 3.50
CA GLY A 302 -6.76 11.40 3.85
C GLY A 302 -6.41 10.36 4.92
N LYS A 303 -5.30 9.65 4.74
CA LYS A 303 -4.82 8.67 5.73
C LYS A 303 -4.43 9.33 7.06
N SER A 304 -3.78 10.50 7.01
CA SER A 304 -3.34 11.23 8.20
C SER A 304 -4.49 11.85 9.00
N LEU A 305 -5.59 12.24 8.35
CA LEU A 305 -6.79 12.77 9.02
C LEU A 305 -7.38 11.77 10.02
N THR A 306 -7.17 10.46 9.82
CA THR A 306 -7.62 9.43 10.78
C THR A 306 -6.86 9.43 12.10
N ALA A 307 -5.71 10.10 12.19
CA ALA A 307 -5.05 10.38 13.48
C ALA A 307 -5.86 11.37 14.33
N LEU A 308 -6.60 12.27 13.69
CA LEU A 308 -7.43 13.29 14.35
C LEU A 308 -8.86 12.79 14.56
N TYR A 309 -9.47 12.21 13.53
CA TYR A 309 -10.87 11.81 13.56
C TYR A 309 -11.14 10.53 12.77
N VAL A 310 -11.64 9.51 13.46
CA VAL A 310 -12.09 8.24 12.88
C VAL A 310 -13.60 8.13 13.00
N VAL A 311 -14.28 8.02 11.85
CA VAL A 311 -15.72 7.71 11.82
C VAL A 311 -15.97 6.36 12.50
N LYS A 312 -16.87 6.34 13.49
CA LYS A 312 -17.16 5.12 14.27
C LYS A 312 -18.05 4.11 13.54
N SER A 313 -18.87 4.56 12.57
CA SER A 313 -19.80 3.69 11.84
C SER A 313 -19.11 3.04 10.63
N SER A 314 -18.89 1.73 10.71
CA SER A 314 -18.38 0.93 9.58
C SER A 314 -19.35 0.88 8.41
N GLY A 315 -20.66 0.94 8.67
CA GLY A 315 -21.70 0.99 7.63
C GLY A 315 -21.63 2.26 6.79
N ASN A 316 -21.53 3.43 7.44
CA ASN A 316 -21.45 4.71 6.72
C ASN A 316 -20.15 4.82 5.92
N ALA A 317 -19.03 4.36 6.51
CA ALA A 317 -17.76 4.28 5.79
C ALA A 317 -17.86 3.38 4.56
N THR A 318 -18.50 2.20 4.68
CA THR A 318 -18.71 1.26 3.57
C THR A 318 -19.55 1.90 2.45
N TRP A 319 -20.62 2.61 2.78
CA TRP A 319 -21.42 3.33 1.77
C TRP A 319 -20.60 4.41 1.05
N GLY A 320 -19.75 5.14 1.77
CA GLY A 320 -18.79 6.07 1.17
C GLY A 320 -17.83 5.37 0.20
N CYS A 321 -17.43 4.14 0.49
CA CYS A 321 -16.58 3.34 -0.41
C CYS A 321 -17.29 3.00 -1.71
N VAL A 322 -18.54 2.54 -1.63
CA VAL A 322 -19.35 2.19 -2.81
C VAL A 322 -19.70 3.42 -3.63
N ALA A 323 -19.95 4.57 -2.98
CA ALA A 323 -20.21 5.83 -3.68
C ALA A 323 -19.05 6.28 -4.58
N ARG A 324 -17.81 5.78 -4.35
CA ARG A 324 -16.66 6.04 -5.24
C ARG A 324 -16.87 5.52 -6.65
N VAL A 325 -17.78 4.58 -6.90
CA VAL A 325 -18.13 4.14 -8.27
C VAL A 325 -18.58 5.33 -9.14
N LEU A 326 -19.09 6.40 -8.53
CA LEU A 326 -19.42 7.66 -9.22
C LEU A 326 -18.21 8.34 -9.88
N PHE A 327 -16.97 8.01 -9.51
CA PHE A 327 -15.79 8.53 -10.20
C PHE A 327 -15.75 8.10 -11.68
N TYR A 328 -16.22 6.91 -12.04
CA TYR A 328 -16.24 6.46 -13.45
C TYR A 328 -17.01 7.42 -14.37
N PRO A 329 -18.31 7.71 -14.13
CA PRO A 329 -19.03 8.65 -14.97
C PRO A 329 -18.48 10.09 -14.87
N LEU A 330 -17.95 10.51 -13.71
CA LEU A 330 -17.37 11.85 -13.53
C LEU A 330 -16.10 12.05 -14.37
N PHE A 331 -15.15 11.12 -14.32
CA PHE A 331 -13.95 11.18 -15.18
C PHE A 331 -14.29 11.04 -16.66
N THR A 332 -15.25 10.17 -17.01
CA THR A 332 -15.73 10.03 -18.39
C THR A 332 -16.36 11.33 -18.90
N ALA A 333 -17.13 12.03 -18.06
CA ALA A 333 -17.71 13.32 -18.41
C ALA A 333 -16.65 14.41 -18.59
N CYS A 334 -15.55 14.37 -17.83
CA CYS A 334 -14.42 15.28 -18.05
C CYS A 334 -13.65 15.00 -19.36
N LEU A 335 -13.64 13.77 -19.87
CA LEU A 335 -13.05 13.45 -21.20
C LEU A 335 -13.97 13.78 -22.37
N HIS A 336 -15.21 13.27 -22.31
CA HIS A 336 -16.12 13.23 -23.46
C HIS A 336 -17.23 14.27 -23.39
N GLY A 337 -17.45 14.88 -22.22
CA GLY A 337 -18.54 15.81 -21.98
C GLY A 337 -18.34 17.21 -22.60
N PRO A 338 -19.18 18.18 -22.21
CA PRO A 338 -19.15 19.54 -22.75
C PRO A 338 -17.85 20.27 -22.43
N LYS A 339 -17.46 21.24 -23.28
CA LYS A 339 -16.17 21.96 -23.22
C LYS A 339 -15.82 22.55 -21.84
N TRP A 340 -16.82 22.95 -21.06
CA TRP A 340 -16.61 23.51 -19.72
C TRP A 340 -16.15 22.46 -18.68
N LEU A 341 -16.47 21.17 -18.87
CA LEU A 341 -15.97 20.07 -18.04
C LEU A 341 -14.58 19.58 -18.46
N LYS A 342 -14.19 19.82 -19.72
CA LYS A 342 -12.87 19.48 -20.30
C LYS A 342 -11.79 20.49 -19.89
N CYS A 343 -11.69 20.80 -18.61
CA CYS A 343 -10.68 21.69 -18.05
C CYS A 343 -9.78 20.93 -17.08
N GLU A 344 -8.50 21.29 -17.03
CA GLU A 344 -7.51 20.74 -16.09
C GLU A 344 -7.96 20.89 -14.63
N VAL A 345 -8.66 21.98 -14.31
CA VAL A 345 -9.20 22.23 -12.96
C VAL A 345 -10.16 21.12 -12.52
N SER A 346 -11.03 20.65 -13.42
CA SER A 346 -11.99 19.58 -13.12
C SER A 346 -11.27 18.26 -12.84
N ILE A 347 -10.26 17.93 -13.66
CA ILE A 347 -9.44 16.71 -13.47
C ILE A 347 -8.64 16.79 -12.18
N VAL A 348 -8.01 17.93 -11.89
CA VAL A 348 -7.28 18.15 -10.64
C VAL A 348 -8.20 17.97 -9.44
N PHE A 349 -9.38 18.59 -9.46
CA PHE A 349 -10.37 18.45 -8.40
C PHE A 349 -10.81 16.98 -8.19
N LEU A 350 -11.16 16.27 -9.27
CA LEU A 350 -11.53 14.85 -9.19
C LEU A 350 -10.37 14.00 -8.68
N THR A 351 -9.13 14.29 -9.09
CA THR A 351 -7.92 13.59 -8.63
C THR A 351 -7.67 13.81 -7.14
N THR A 352 -7.85 15.04 -6.64
CA THR A 352 -7.78 15.36 -5.21
C THR A 352 -8.84 14.59 -4.44
N MET A 353 -10.09 14.59 -4.90
CA MET A 353 -11.18 13.85 -4.25
C MET A 353 -10.95 12.34 -4.28
N LEU A 354 -10.44 11.81 -5.40
CA LEU A 354 -10.09 10.40 -5.57
C LEU A 354 -9.07 9.98 -4.51
N GLY A 355 -7.98 10.74 -4.35
CA GLY A 355 -6.93 10.50 -3.36
C GLY A 355 -7.41 10.66 -1.92
N LEU A 356 -8.05 11.79 -1.60
CA LEU A 356 -8.50 12.10 -0.24
C LEU A 356 -9.47 11.04 0.30
N THR A 357 -10.49 10.68 -0.49
CA THR A 357 -11.46 9.67 -0.08
C THR A 357 -10.89 8.26 -0.11
N ASN A 358 -9.83 7.99 -0.91
CA ASN A 358 -9.13 6.70 -0.92
C ASN A 358 -8.42 6.51 0.42
N GLY A 359 -7.61 7.50 0.81
CA GLY A 359 -6.82 7.45 2.04
C GLY A 359 -7.70 7.40 3.28
N TYR A 360 -8.68 8.30 3.38
CA TYR A 360 -9.52 8.42 4.56
C TYR A 360 -10.37 7.17 4.79
N LEU A 361 -11.16 6.74 3.79
CA LEU A 361 -12.08 5.61 3.95
C LEU A 361 -11.34 4.28 4.17
N THR A 362 -10.21 4.07 3.47
CA THR A 362 -9.36 2.90 3.69
C THR A 362 -8.89 2.84 5.14
N SER A 363 -8.31 3.95 5.64
CA SER A 363 -7.75 3.99 6.99
C SER A 363 -8.84 3.80 8.04
N VAL A 364 -10.02 4.42 7.86
CA VAL A 364 -11.16 4.23 8.76
C VAL A 364 -11.54 2.74 8.85
N ILE A 365 -11.78 2.07 7.71
CA ILE A 365 -12.19 0.66 7.72
C ILE A 365 -11.11 -0.24 8.32
N MET A 366 -9.85 -0.04 7.90
CA MET A 366 -8.72 -0.83 8.37
C MET A 366 -8.45 -0.67 9.88
N ILE A 367 -8.78 0.49 10.44
CA ILE A 367 -8.66 0.76 11.89
C ILE A 367 -9.82 0.14 12.67
N ILE A 368 -11.07 0.35 12.25
CA ILE A 368 -12.24 0.02 13.08
C ILE A 368 -12.64 -1.45 13.01
N VAL A 369 -12.49 -2.09 11.84
CA VAL A 369 -13.06 -3.42 11.61
C VAL A 369 -12.32 -4.52 12.39
N PRO A 370 -10.98 -4.57 12.43
CA PRO A 370 -10.27 -5.51 13.30
C PRO A 370 -10.59 -5.32 14.79
N LYS A 371 -11.03 -4.12 15.19
CA LYS A 371 -11.45 -3.79 16.56
C LYS A 371 -12.92 -4.06 16.85
N SER A 372 -13.69 -4.44 15.83
CA SER A 372 -15.10 -4.80 15.96
C SER A 372 -15.32 -6.32 16.16
N VAL A 373 -14.26 -7.11 16.00
CA VAL A 373 -14.25 -8.56 16.26
C VAL A 373 -13.47 -8.86 17.54
N PRO A 374 -13.62 -10.06 18.14
CA PRO A 374 -12.80 -10.48 19.27
C PRO A 374 -11.30 -10.39 18.99
N SER A 375 -10.47 -10.13 20.02
CA SER A 375 -9.01 -9.97 19.88
C SER A 375 -8.31 -11.16 19.21
N SER A 376 -8.81 -12.37 19.46
CA SER A 376 -8.32 -13.61 18.84
C SER A 376 -8.62 -13.71 17.33
N GLU A 377 -9.62 -12.97 16.84
CA GLU A 377 -10.03 -12.92 15.44
C GLU A 377 -9.53 -11.66 14.71
N ALA A 378 -8.99 -10.68 15.44
CA ALA A 378 -8.61 -9.37 14.92
C ALA A 378 -7.51 -9.45 13.85
N GLU A 379 -6.53 -10.35 14.00
CA GLU A 379 -5.50 -10.60 12.98
C GLU A 379 -6.12 -11.17 11.70
N ILE A 380 -7.01 -12.16 11.83
CA ILE A 380 -7.69 -12.77 10.68
C ILE A 380 -8.55 -11.72 9.96
N ALA A 381 -9.32 -10.91 10.70
CA ALA A 381 -10.12 -9.84 10.14
C ALA A 381 -9.26 -8.84 9.35
N ALA A 382 -8.10 -8.46 9.90
CA ALA A 382 -7.17 -7.56 9.22
C ALA A 382 -6.59 -8.18 7.94
N ILE A 383 -6.21 -9.46 7.96
CA ILE A 383 -5.72 -10.17 6.76
C ILE A 383 -6.84 -10.32 5.72
N VAL A 384 -8.10 -10.60 6.12
CA VAL A 384 -9.24 -10.64 5.19
C VAL A 384 -9.46 -9.30 4.50
N LEU A 385 -9.31 -8.18 5.22
CA LEU A 385 -9.36 -6.85 4.61
C LEU A 385 -8.19 -6.60 3.66
N ALA A 386 -6.97 -7.04 4.02
CA ALA A 386 -5.80 -6.96 3.13
C ALA A 386 -5.98 -7.80 1.85
N VAL A 387 -6.55 -9.00 1.94
CA VAL A 387 -6.91 -9.82 0.78
C VAL A 387 -7.98 -9.11 -0.06
N SER A 388 -8.98 -8.49 0.57
CA SER A 388 -10.02 -7.73 -0.15
C SER A 388 -9.44 -6.51 -0.88
N LEU A 389 -8.46 -5.85 -0.26
CA LEU A 389 -7.67 -4.78 -0.87
C LEU A 389 -6.89 -5.31 -2.08
N GLY A 390 -6.19 -6.43 -1.94
CA GLY A 390 -5.43 -7.08 -3.02
C GLY A 390 -6.32 -7.52 -4.19
N LEU A 391 -7.50 -8.09 -3.91
CA LEU A 391 -8.50 -8.40 -4.93
C LEU A 391 -8.98 -7.14 -5.65
N GLY A 392 -9.19 -6.06 -4.90
CA GLY A 392 -9.57 -4.76 -5.45
C GLY A 392 -8.51 -4.21 -6.39
N LEU A 393 -7.23 -4.31 -6.00
CA LEU A 393 -6.08 -3.92 -6.83
C LEU A 393 -6.01 -4.76 -8.12
N VAL A 394 -6.09 -6.09 -8.04
CA VAL A 394 -6.07 -6.94 -9.25
C VAL A 394 -7.25 -6.64 -10.17
N ALA A 395 -8.46 -6.48 -9.63
CA ALA A 395 -9.63 -6.12 -10.43
C ALA A 395 -9.47 -4.73 -11.07
N GLY A 396 -8.97 -3.75 -10.31
CA GLY A 396 -8.73 -2.39 -10.79
C GLY A 396 -7.67 -2.33 -11.89
N SER A 397 -6.56 -3.08 -11.78
CA SER A 397 -5.51 -3.10 -12.81
C SER A 397 -6.01 -3.68 -14.13
N VAL A 398 -6.88 -4.70 -14.09
CA VAL A 398 -7.56 -5.24 -15.28
C VAL A 398 -8.56 -4.23 -15.83
N LEU A 399 -9.38 -3.60 -14.98
CA LEU A 399 -10.36 -2.61 -15.41
C LEU A 399 -9.70 -1.35 -16.02
N GLY A 400 -8.48 -1.02 -15.58
CA GLY A 400 -7.69 0.10 -16.13
C GLY A 400 -7.39 -0.02 -17.64
N TRP A 401 -7.50 -1.22 -18.22
CA TRP A 401 -7.36 -1.42 -19.66
C TRP A 401 -8.56 -0.90 -20.46
N PHE A 402 -9.75 -0.85 -19.86
CA PHE A 402 -10.96 -0.35 -20.55
C PHE A 402 -10.89 1.14 -20.88
N TRP A 403 -10.06 1.92 -20.19
CA TRP A 403 -9.84 3.33 -20.54
C TRP A 403 -9.05 3.53 -21.84
N ILE A 404 -8.44 2.48 -22.41
CA ILE A 404 -7.77 2.55 -23.72
C ILE A 404 -8.78 2.46 -24.86
N ILE A 405 -9.89 1.77 -24.63
CA ILE A 405 -10.95 1.52 -25.62
C ILE A 405 -11.84 2.76 -25.68
#